data_AF-A0A0A9EDS5-F1
#
_entry.id   AF-A0A0A9EDS5-F1
#
_cell.length_a   1.000
_cell.length_b   1.000
_cell.length_c   1.000
_cell.angle_alpha   90.00
_cell.angle_beta   90.00
_cell.angle_gamma   90.00
#
_symmetry.space_group_name_H-M   'P 1'
#
loop_
_entity.id
_entity.type
_entity.pdbx_description
1 polymer ?
#
loop_
_entity_poly.entity_id
_entity_poly.type
_entity_poly.pdbx_seq_one_letter_code
_entity_poly.pdbx_strand_id
1 'polypeptide(L)'
;MFDTKHYPRDECKRAALFFLESISSGEGKTETTYNRQPPRKCLPDLIPLRNLHLIKVTSEQLHLVPGKALRRHCCDIVSSSSDTTMDVYIRKCKDDELIAMHS
;
A
#
# COMPACT_ATOMS: atom_id res chain seq x y z
N MET A 1 -3.71 -23.51 -15.85
CA MET A 1 -2.44 -23.24 -15.15
C MET A 1 -2.45 -21.76 -14.80
N PHE A 2 -2.26 -21.39 -13.53
CA PHE A 2 -2.30 -19.99 -13.11
C PHE A 2 -0.96 -19.32 -13.45
N ASP A 3 -0.99 -18.24 -14.23
CA ASP A 3 0.19 -17.41 -14.48
C ASP A 3 0.50 -16.59 -13.23
N THR A 4 1.27 -17.18 -12.32
CA THR A 4 1.85 -16.47 -11.18
C THR A 4 3.25 -15.99 -11.53
N LYS A 5 3.58 -14.77 -11.08
CA LYS A 5 4.94 -14.23 -11.23
C LYS A 5 5.93 -15.16 -10.53
N HIS A 6 7.00 -15.54 -11.23
CA HIS A 6 8.06 -16.36 -10.64
C HIS A 6 8.63 -15.67 -9.38
N TYR A 7 8.64 -16.39 -8.26
CA TYR A 7 9.20 -15.91 -7.00
C TYR A 7 10.68 -16.29 -6.91
N PRO A 8 11.61 -15.31 -6.94
CA PRO A 8 13.04 -15.60 -6.95
C PRO A 8 13.49 -16.34 -5.69
N ARG A 9 14.30 -17.39 -5.87
CA ARG A 9 14.95 -18.10 -4.75
C ARG A 9 15.92 -17.20 -4.01
N ASP A 10 16.69 -16.40 -4.76
CA ASP A 10 17.59 -15.37 -4.25
C ASP A 10 16.82 -14.28 -3.50
N GLU A 11 17.09 -14.13 -2.20
CA GLU A 11 16.42 -13.17 -1.34
C GLU A 11 16.64 -11.72 -1.78
N CYS A 12 17.81 -11.42 -2.36
CA CYS A 12 18.16 -10.05 -2.77
C CYS A 12 17.40 -9.61 -4.03
N LYS A 13 16.87 -10.56 -4.79
CA LYS A 13 16.05 -10.31 -5.99
C LYS A 13 14.55 -10.29 -5.69
N ARG A 14 14.15 -10.56 -4.45
CA ARG A 14 12.73 -10.51 -4.05
C ARG A 14 12.28 -9.06 -3.95
N ALA A 15 10.98 -8.85 -4.16
CA ALA A 15 10.37 -7.56 -3.91
C ALA A 15 10.49 -7.18 -2.42
N ALA A 16 10.51 -5.88 -2.13
CA ALA A 16 10.52 -5.40 -0.75
C ALA A 16 9.28 -5.88 0.00
N LEU A 17 9.48 -6.41 1.21
CA LEU A 17 8.42 -6.88 2.09
C LEU A 17 8.18 -5.88 3.20
N PHE A 18 6.90 -5.54 3.41
CA PHE A 18 6.43 -4.65 4.46
C PHE A 18 5.39 -5.38 5.28
N PHE A 19 5.54 -5.34 6.61
CA PHE A 19 4.66 -5.99 7.56
C PHE A 19 3.88 -4.95 8.33
N LEU A 20 2.61 -5.23 8.60
CA LEU A 20 1.77 -4.37 9.41
C LEU A 20 2.41 -4.17 10.79
N GLU A 21 2.62 -2.91 11.16
CA GLU A 21 3.20 -2.50 12.44
C GLU A 21 2.12 -1.99 13.39
N SER A 22 1.30 -1.04 12.94
CA SER A 22 0.25 -0.45 13.77
C SER A 22 -1.01 -0.14 13.00
N ILE A 23 -2.11 -0.07 13.75
CA ILE A 23 -3.43 0.36 13.28
C ILE A 23 -3.92 1.43 14.26
N SER A 24 -4.36 2.57 13.74
CA SER A 24 -5.08 3.58 14.49
C SER A 24 -6.37 3.96 13.74
N SER A 25 -7.40 4.33 14.48
CA SER A 25 -8.69 4.73 13.90
C SER A 25 -9.24 5.91 14.69
N GLY A 26 -9.64 6.97 13.98
CA GLY A 26 -10.12 8.21 14.57
C GLY A 26 -10.65 9.15 13.49
N GLU A 27 -11.59 10.01 13.85
CA GLU A 27 -12.13 11.07 12.96
C GLU A 27 -12.65 10.54 11.60
N GLY A 28 -13.22 9.33 11.58
CA GLY A 28 -13.73 8.71 10.34
C GLY A 28 -12.64 8.26 9.37
N LYS A 29 -11.39 8.12 9.84
CA LYS A 29 -10.26 7.58 9.08
C LYS A 29 -9.61 6.44 9.84
N THR A 30 -9.04 5.51 9.09
CA THR A 30 -8.18 4.46 9.61
C THR A 30 -6.80 4.65 9.01
N GLU A 31 -5.78 4.59 9.86
CA GLU A 31 -4.39 4.71 9.47
C GLU A 31 -3.66 3.43 9.86
N THR A 32 -2.94 2.86 8.92
CA THR A 32 -2.11 1.68 9.14
C THR A 32 -0.69 1.97 8.71
N THR A 33 0.26 1.47 9.49
CA THR A 33 1.69 1.60 9.19
C THR A 33 2.25 0.22 8.88
N TYR A 34 3.17 0.17 7.93
CA TYR A 34 3.84 -1.05 7.54
C TYR A 34 5.35 -0.82 7.52
N ASN A 35 6.05 -1.59 8.35
CA ASN A 35 7.48 -1.51 8.45
C ASN A 35 8.16 -2.53 7.56
N ARG A 36 9.25 -2.09 6.95
CA ARG A 36 10.06 -2.92 6.09
C ARG A 36 10.82 -3.98 6.89
N GLN A 37 10.80 -5.21 6.38
CA GLN A 37 11.75 -6.23 6.82
C GLN A 37 12.92 -6.29 5.82
N PRO A 38 14.14 -5.85 6.20
CA PRO A 38 15.29 -5.94 5.31
C PRO A 38 15.79 -7.39 5.20
N PRO A 39 16.27 -7.80 4.02
CA PRO A 39 16.95 -9.10 3.87
C PRO A 39 18.28 -9.09 4.64
N ARG A 40 18.64 -10.22 5.25
CA ARG A 40 19.76 -10.30 6.21
C ARG A 40 21.14 -10.25 5.57
N LYS A 41 21.28 -10.61 4.29
CA LYS A 41 22.59 -10.90 3.65
C LYS A 41 22.75 -10.29 2.25
N CYS A 42 22.08 -9.16 1.99
CA CYS A 42 22.15 -8.51 0.69
C CYS A 42 23.09 -7.32 0.71
N LEU A 43 23.84 -7.13 -0.38
CA LEU A 43 24.59 -5.90 -0.59
C LEU A 43 23.59 -4.74 -0.69
N PRO A 44 23.83 -3.62 0.00
CA PRO A 44 22.85 -2.55 0.09
C PRO A 44 22.38 -2.01 -1.27
N ASP A 45 23.26 -1.97 -2.27
CA ASP A 45 22.97 -1.43 -3.61
C ASP A 45 22.10 -2.37 -4.46
N LEU A 46 21.98 -3.64 -4.07
CA LEU A 46 21.13 -4.62 -4.74
C LEU A 46 19.71 -4.67 -4.16
N ILE A 47 19.43 -3.90 -3.10
CA ILE A 47 18.14 -3.92 -2.41
C ILE A 47 17.21 -2.89 -3.06
N PRO A 48 16.14 -3.31 -3.77
CA PRO A 48 15.18 -2.38 -4.36
C PRO A 48 14.56 -1.51 -3.27
N LEU A 49 14.29 -0.24 -3.56
CA LEU A 49 13.66 0.69 -2.62
C LEU A 49 14.45 0.83 -1.30
N ARG A 50 15.77 0.60 -1.26
CA ARG A 50 16.61 0.55 -0.04
C ARG A 50 16.26 1.60 1.03
N ASN A 51 15.99 2.83 0.60
CA ASN A 51 15.74 3.95 1.49
C ASN A 51 14.33 3.92 2.10
N LEU A 52 13.35 3.29 1.44
CA LEU A 52 11.99 3.17 1.93
C LEU A 52 11.93 2.20 3.11
N HIS A 53 11.53 2.70 4.27
CA HIS A 53 11.44 1.95 5.53
C HIS A 53 10.00 1.79 6.01
N LEU A 54 9.17 2.80 5.77
CA LEU A 54 7.81 2.89 6.29
C LEU A 54 6.83 3.14 5.15
N ILE A 55 5.75 2.36 5.09
CA ILE A 55 4.58 2.69 4.28
C ILE A 55 3.47 3.08 5.24
N LYS A 56 2.92 4.27 5.05
CA LYS A 56 1.79 4.78 5.81
C LYS A 56 0.57 4.78 4.90
N VAL A 57 -0.46 4.05 5.29
CA VAL A 57 -1.71 3.95 4.53
C VAL A 57 -2.81 4.62 5.34
N THR A 58 -3.51 5.57 4.74
CA THR A 58 -4.70 6.18 5.34
C THR A 58 -5.90 5.88 4.46
N SER A 59 -6.98 5.41 5.07
CA SER A 59 -8.24 5.11 4.39
C SER A 59 -9.40 5.84 5.05
N GLU A 60 -10.31 6.38 4.25
CA GLU A 60 -11.61 6.87 4.75
C GLU A 60 -12.48 5.71 5.27
N GLN A 61 -13.31 5.99 6.28
CA GLN A 61 -14.25 5.02 6.79
C GLN A 61 -15.23 4.59 5.68
N LEU A 62 -15.30 3.28 5.48
CA LEU A 62 -16.16 2.69 4.48
C LEU A 62 -17.62 2.67 4.97
N HIS A 63 -18.45 3.52 4.38
CA HIS A 63 -19.90 3.47 4.57
C HIS A 63 -20.52 2.42 3.64
N LEU A 64 -20.76 1.23 4.18
CA LEU A 64 -21.44 0.16 3.46
C LEU A 64 -22.94 0.50 3.34
N VAL A 65 -23.42 0.62 2.11
CA VAL A 65 -24.86 0.74 1.83
C VAL A 65 -25.41 -0.64 1.51
N PRO A 66 -26.36 -1.18 2.29
CA PRO A 66 -26.98 -2.47 2.00
C PRO A 66 -27.51 -2.53 0.57
N GLY A 67 -27.25 -3.64 -0.13
CA GLY A 67 -27.70 -3.84 -1.51
C GLY A 67 -26.83 -3.19 -2.59
N LYS A 68 -25.74 -2.48 -2.24
CA LYS A 68 -24.74 -2.02 -3.22
C LYS A 68 -23.49 -2.88 -3.17
N ALA A 69 -23.01 -3.31 -4.34
CA ALA A 69 -21.73 -4.02 -4.44
C ALA A 69 -20.57 -3.09 -4.04
N LEU A 70 -19.62 -3.61 -3.28
CA LEU A 70 -18.40 -2.89 -2.93
C LEU A 70 -17.57 -2.70 -4.19
N ARG A 71 -17.51 -1.47 -4.73
CA ARG A 71 -16.60 -1.16 -5.84
C ARG A 71 -15.20 -0.92 -5.32
N ARG A 72 -14.22 -1.01 -6.23
CA ARG A 72 -12.81 -0.81 -5.89
C ARG A 72 -12.59 0.65 -5.50
N HIS A 73 -11.85 0.86 -4.42
CA HIS A 73 -11.38 2.19 -4.03
C HIS A 73 -10.22 2.62 -4.92
N CYS A 74 -10.08 3.93 -5.09
CA CYS A 74 -8.92 4.53 -5.73
C CYS A 74 -7.85 4.83 -4.68
N CYS A 75 -6.61 4.94 -5.16
CA CYS A 75 -5.45 5.09 -4.31
C CYS A 75 -4.55 6.18 -4.87
N ASP A 76 -4.18 7.15 -4.04
CA ASP A 76 -3.15 8.13 -4.37
C ASP A 76 -1.85 7.77 -3.68
N ILE A 77 -0.74 7.86 -4.42
CA ILE A 77 0.60 7.84 -3.85
C ILE A 77 0.98 9.30 -3.66
N VAL A 78 0.99 9.76 -2.42
CA VAL A 78 1.34 11.14 -2.10
C VAL A 78 2.86 11.23 -2.03
N SER A 79 3.43 12.26 -2.64
CA SER A 79 4.83 12.61 -2.47
C SER A 79 5.09 12.82 -0.98
N SER A 80 5.78 11.89 -0.35
CA SER A 80 6.17 12.05 1.04
C SER A 80 7.24 13.14 1.15
N SER A 81 7.33 13.78 2.31
CA SER A 81 8.39 14.74 2.60
C SER A 81 9.75 14.08 2.87
N SER A 82 9.79 12.74 2.95
CA SER A 82 10.98 11.96 3.26
C SER A 82 11.13 10.77 2.30
N ASP A 83 12.32 10.60 1.74
CA ASP A 83 12.69 9.44 0.91
C ASP A 83 12.57 8.09 1.66
N THR A 84 12.35 8.12 2.98
CA THR A 84 12.22 6.94 3.83
C THR A 84 10.79 6.45 4.04
N THR A 85 9.81 7.27 3.69
CA THR A 85 8.40 7.01 3.98
C THR A 85 7.60 7.13 2.70
N MET A 86 6.58 6.28 2.52
CA MET A 86 5.64 6.39 1.41
C MET A 86 4.23 6.53 1.98
N ASP A 87 3.56 7.62 1.61
CA ASP A 87 2.20 7.90 2.04
C ASP A 87 1.21 7.46 0.95
N VAL A 88 0.26 6.63 1.36
CA VAL A 88 -0.72 5.99 0.48
C VAL A 88 -2.11 6.37 0.99
N TYR A 89 -2.92 7.00 0.13
CA TYR A 89 -4.26 7.42 0.49
C TYR A 89 -5.32 6.61 -0.26
N ILE A 90 -6.11 5.82 0.47
CA ILE A 90 -7.24 5.06 -0.07
C ILE A 90 -8.51 5.90 0.06
N ARG A 91 -9.13 6.20 -1.07
CA ARG A 91 -10.31 7.07 -1.17
C ARG A 91 -11.34 6.56 -2.16
N LYS A 92 -12.51 7.20 -2.18
CA LYS A 92 -13.44 7.04 -3.29
C LYS A 92 -12.80 7.52 -4.59
N CYS A 93 -13.11 6.79 -5.67
CA CYS A 93 -12.74 7.21 -7.01
C CYS A 93 -13.53 8.48 -7.40
N LYS A 94 -12.86 9.40 -8.09
CA LYS A 94 -13.48 10.57 -8.71
C LYS A 94 -14.23 10.15 -9.97
N ASP A 95 -15.14 10.99 -10.45
CA ASP A 95 -16.03 10.69 -11.57
C ASP A 95 -15.29 10.43 -12.90
N ASP A 96 -14.08 10.97 -13.03
CA ASP A 96 -13.19 10.89 -14.18
C ASP A 96 -12.23 9.67 -14.14
N GLU A 97 -12.22 8.90 -13.05
CA GLU A 97 -11.40 7.68 -12.95
C GLU A 97 -12.14 6.48 -13.55
N LEU A 98 -11.44 5.57 -14.25
CA LEU A 98 -12.06 4.41 -14.95
C LEU A 98 -12.85 3.45 -14.04
N ILE A 99 -12.68 3.57 -12.72
CA ILE A 99 -13.35 2.76 -11.70
C ILE A 99 -14.30 3.62 -10.85
N ALA A 100 -14.62 4.83 -11.32
CA ALA A 100 -15.56 5.75 -10.72
C ALA A 100 -16.88 5.06 -10.35
N MET A 101 -17.39 5.37 -9.16
CA MET A 101 -18.71 4.92 -8.76
C MET A 101 -19.79 5.81 -9.38
N HIS A 102 -20.17 5.59 -10.64
CA HIS A 102 -21.44 6.15 -11.13
C HIS A 102 -22.62 5.45 -10.44
N SER A 103 -23.51 6.25 -9.86
CA SER A 103 -24.77 5.85 -9.21
C SER A 103 -25.85 5.54 -10.21
#